data_AF-A0A949LW82-F1
#
_entry.id   AF-A0A949LW82-F1
#
_cell.length_a   1.000
_cell.length_b   1.000
_cell.length_c   1.000
_cell.angle_alpha   90.00
_cell.angle_beta   90.00
_cell.angle_gamma   90.00
#
_symmetry.space_group_name_H-M   'P 1'
#
loop_
_entity.id
_entity.type
_entity.pdbx_description
1 polymer ?
#
loop_
_entity_poly.entity_id
_entity_poly.type
_entity_poly.pdbx_seq_one_letter_code
_entity_poly.pdbx_strand_id
1 'polypeptide(L)'
;MRRRTFLSASAAAAAIAGIGGCERQNAEPVPPPPAPPTPEALELPSADDEADSSNAVELGDFEGVATPALGASLIEPVDATQSQAVRSLIYTKALTQGAWPAPPLDDSLKALISQRRYWEIGAADRPVPNWPDLLRAPDYRHLESFAQPAAEEFELTAEALTFLAERNSFQFADRQGVRIFGLRGCALSSPDEARPFASAHALRVRTPGHLSCECVMGVWRPADNMIAVFRASTTPSASNMFKALPAAGYGASLLPTGKYRYRAGTHKASDPKKAQTGALLMDQDYVVLRTTDDLSFDPYQTGDVWTRGAAHNIHSTGRFRDGPDVFDSAGCQVVRGYYDINDRTRCNGPWAAFRRDAGLVDTSGSPTAEEAPGAGSFEYMLLTGQEAALAASKEPGFLEGYFRLRPGSSGQSVLDYKQKLSALFPDIKLAAVDRFDSPTSFATLILHKDRQGEFASVVTEPLA
;
A
#
# COMPACT_ATOMS: atom_id res chain seq x y z
N MET A 1 -10.39 -8.71 50.49
CA MET A 1 -11.73 -8.32 51.00
C MET A 1 -11.73 -6.86 51.45
N ARG A 2 -12.11 -5.92 50.57
CA ARG A 2 -12.54 -4.57 50.94
C ARG A 2 -13.65 -4.17 49.97
N ARG A 3 -14.89 -4.26 50.45
CA ARG A 3 -16.09 -3.80 49.74
C ARG A 3 -16.11 -2.28 49.78
N ARG A 4 -16.22 -1.61 48.63
CA ARG A 4 -16.68 -0.23 48.54
C ARG A 4 -18.03 -0.23 47.84
N THR A 5 -18.99 0.33 48.54
CA THR A 5 -20.38 0.56 48.20
C THR A 5 -20.49 1.62 47.10
N PHE A 6 -21.35 1.35 46.12
CA PHE A 6 -21.83 2.32 45.14
C PHE A 6 -22.85 3.27 45.79
N LEU A 7 -22.73 4.56 45.51
CA LEU A 7 -23.80 5.54 45.70
C LEU A 7 -24.15 6.12 44.33
N SER A 8 -25.39 5.86 43.91
CA SER A 8 -26.07 6.50 42.79
C SER A 8 -26.60 7.87 43.20
N ALA A 9 -26.56 8.84 42.29
CA ALA A 9 -27.40 10.03 42.38
C ALA A 9 -27.98 10.34 40.99
N SER A 10 -29.31 10.24 40.92
CA SER A 10 -30.13 10.82 39.86
C SER A 10 -30.80 12.09 40.38
N ALA A 11 -31.08 12.99 39.43
CA ALA A 11 -32.12 14.01 39.41
C ALA A 11 -31.89 15.33 40.19
N ALA A 12 -31.82 16.42 39.40
CA ALA A 12 -32.59 17.63 39.67
C ALA A 12 -32.84 18.39 38.35
N ALA A 13 -34.11 18.51 37.99
CA ALA A 13 -34.63 19.45 37.00
C ALA A 13 -35.06 20.74 37.72
N ALA A 14 -34.92 21.90 37.07
CA ALA A 14 -36.03 22.86 36.86
C ALA A 14 -35.55 24.23 36.33
N ALA A 15 -36.20 24.62 35.22
CA ALA A 15 -36.78 25.94 34.92
C ALA A 15 -35.91 27.20 34.80
N ILE A 16 -35.88 27.79 33.59
CA ILE A 16 -36.24 29.21 33.35
C ILE A 16 -37.00 29.33 32.01
N ALA A 17 -38.18 29.93 32.07
CA ALA A 17 -38.99 30.36 30.94
C ALA A 17 -38.60 31.79 30.51
N GLY A 18 -38.65 32.08 29.21
CA GLY A 18 -38.44 33.42 28.66
C GLY A 18 -39.09 33.55 27.28
N ILE A 19 -40.13 34.38 27.24
CA ILE A 19 -41.09 34.58 26.15
C ILE A 19 -40.52 35.58 25.14
N GLY A 20 -40.70 35.31 23.84
CA GLY A 20 -40.42 36.26 22.76
C GLY A 20 -41.16 35.84 21.49
N GLY A 21 -42.36 36.40 21.30
CA GLY A 21 -43.21 36.17 20.13
C GLY A 21 -42.64 36.83 18.88
N CYS A 22 -42.75 36.13 17.75
CA CYS A 22 -42.53 36.69 16.42
C CYS A 22 -43.68 36.21 15.53
N GLU A 23 -44.42 37.17 14.97
CA GLU A 23 -45.57 37.01 14.10
C GLU A 23 -45.22 36.19 12.85
N ARG A 24 -46.00 35.14 12.57
CA ARG A 24 -45.95 34.41 11.30
C ARG A 24 -46.90 35.06 10.31
N GLN A 25 -46.34 35.69 9.29
CA GLN A 25 -47.06 36.02 8.06
C GLN A 25 -47.32 34.74 7.27
N ASN A 26 -48.56 34.58 6.80
CA ASN A 26 -48.99 33.46 5.95
C ASN A 26 -48.32 33.60 4.57
N ALA A 27 -47.38 32.70 4.25
CA ALA A 27 -46.82 32.55 2.92
C ALA A 27 -47.69 31.57 2.10
N GLU A 28 -48.01 31.96 0.86
CA GLU A 28 -48.69 31.10 -0.12
C GLU A 28 -47.85 29.87 -0.49
N PRO A 29 -48.49 28.74 -0.86
CA PRO A 29 -47.80 27.50 -1.19
C PRO A 29 -46.95 27.65 -2.47
N VAL A 30 -45.65 27.41 -2.32
CA VAL A 30 -44.69 27.32 -3.43
C VAL A 30 -45.01 26.07 -4.28
N PRO A 31 -45.15 26.18 -5.61
CA PRO A 31 -45.38 25.03 -6.47
C PRO A 31 -44.16 24.07 -6.43
N PRO A 32 -44.38 22.75 -6.55
CA PRO A 32 -43.30 21.77 -6.54
C PRO A 32 -42.33 22.03 -7.71
N PRO A 33 -41.02 21.79 -7.52
CA PRO A 33 -40.05 21.93 -8.59
C PRO A 33 -40.37 20.97 -9.74
N PRO A 34 -40.07 21.34 -10.99
CA PRO A 34 -40.26 20.46 -12.14
C PRO A 34 -39.45 19.17 -11.94
N ALA A 35 -40.02 18.04 -12.37
CA ALA A 35 -39.34 16.76 -12.35
C ALA A 35 -38.01 16.86 -13.12
N PRO A 36 -36.93 16.23 -12.63
CA PRO A 36 -35.65 16.23 -13.34
C PRO A 36 -35.84 15.58 -14.72
N PRO A 37 -35.19 16.10 -15.77
CA PRO A 37 -35.24 15.48 -17.08
C PRO A 37 -34.72 14.05 -16.97
N THR A 38 -35.45 13.11 -17.57
CA THR A 38 -34.94 11.76 -17.83
C THR A 38 -33.62 11.87 -18.59
N PRO A 39 -32.54 11.17 -18.16
CA PRO A 39 -31.28 11.25 -18.87
C PRO A 39 -31.45 10.62 -20.25
N GLU A 40 -31.48 11.46 -21.28
CA GLU A 40 -31.13 11.03 -22.62
C GLU A 40 -29.72 10.45 -22.54
N ALA A 41 -29.56 9.23 -23.07
CA ALA A 41 -28.28 8.55 -23.15
C ALA A 41 -27.32 9.36 -24.03
N LEU A 42 -26.57 10.26 -23.40
CA LEU A 42 -25.34 10.79 -23.96
C LEU A 42 -24.40 9.60 -24.11
N GLU A 43 -24.12 9.18 -25.35
CA GLU A 43 -22.98 8.31 -25.63
C GLU A 43 -21.70 9.06 -25.22
N LEU A 44 -21.19 8.71 -24.03
CA LEU A 44 -19.94 9.23 -23.51
C LEU A 44 -18.76 8.50 -24.16
N PRO A 45 -17.67 9.19 -24.51
CA PRO A 45 -16.46 8.57 -25.05
C PRO A 45 -15.86 7.56 -24.04
N SER A 46 -15.29 6.47 -24.57
CA SER A 46 -14.82 5.31 -23.82
C SER A 46 -13.77 5.62 -22.74
N ALA A 47 -14.00 5.08 -21.54
CA ALA A 47 -13.29 5.31 -20.28
C ALA A 47 -11.76 5.04 -20.23
N ASP A 48 -11.10 4.45 -21.24
CA ASP A 48 -9.69 4.02 -21.14
C ASP A 48 -8.65 4.84 -21.88
N ASP A 49 -9.00 5.93 -22.57
CA ASP A 49 -7.98 6.74 -23.24
C ASP A 49 -6.95 7.34 -22.24
N GLU A 50 -7.34 7.54 -20.96
CA GLU A 50 -6.41 7.91 -19.87
C GLU A 50 -5.86 6.67 -19.13
N ALA A 51 -6.62 5.57 -19.05
CA ALA A 51 -6.26 4.34 -18.32
C ALA A 51 -5.43 3.32 -19.12
N ASP A 52 -5.03 3.65 -20.36
CA ASP A 52 -4.17 2.80 -21.18
C ASP A 52 -2.69 2.84 -20.72
N SER A 53 -2.42 2.50 -19.46
CA SER A 53 -1.21 2.93 -18.72
C SER A 53 -0.28 1.78 -18.30
N SER A 54 -0.45 0.55 -18.80
CA SER A 54 0.40 -0.60 -18.41
C SER A 54 0.87 -1.51 -19.55
N ASN A 55 0.48 -1.22 -20.80
CA ASN A 55 1.09 -1.89 -21.95
C ASN A 55 2.41 -1.18 -22.25
N ALA A 56 3.52 -1.82 -21.88
CA ALA A 56 4.87 -1.27 -21.91
C ALA A 56 5.09 -0.14 -20.89
N VAL A 57 5.83 -0.46 -19.83
CA VAL A 57 6.98 0.40 -19.52
C VAL A 57 7.80 0.41 -20.81
N GLU A 58 7.63 1.43 -21.65
CA GLU A 58 8.67 1.74 -22.64
C GLU A 58 9.93 1.95 -21.80
N LEU A 59 10.87 1.03 -21.97
CA LEU A 59 12.20 1.09 -21.40
C LEU A 59 12.89 2.28 -22.05
N GLY A 60 12.59 3.49 -21.58
CA GLY A 60 13.50 4.60 -21.72
C GLY A 60 14.76 4.22 -20.97
N ASP A 61 15.89 4.21 -21.68
CA ASP A 61 17.20 3.99 -21.12
C ASP A 61 17.36 4.84 -19.86
N PHE A 62 17.52 4.17 -18.71
CA PHE A 62 17.95 4.80 -17.47
C PHE A 62 19.44 5.17 -17.60
N GLU A 63 19.78 6.06 -18.53
CA GLU A 63 21.06 6.76 -18.53
C GLU A 63 21.03 7.77 -17.37
N GLY A 64 21.73 7.45 -16.28
CA GLY A 64 21.99 8.44 -15.23
C GLY A 64 22.20 7.89 -13.82
N VAL A 65 21.80 6.64 -13.55
CA VAL A 65 22.27 5.95 -12.35
C VAL A 65 23.32 4.97 -12.78
N ALA A 66 24.59 5.29 -12.49
CA ALA A 66 25.65 4.31 -12.56
C ALA A 66 25.32 3.19 -11.57
N THR A 67 24.57 2.18 -12.03
CA THR A 67 24.57 0.88 -11.39
C THR A 67 26.02 0.39 -11.48
N PRO A 68 26.72 0.13 -10.36
CA PRO A 68 27.96 -0.60 -10.45
C PRO A 68 27.63 -1.90 -11.19
N ALA A 69 28.41 -2.21 -12.22
CA ALA A 69 28.24 -3.41 -13.02
C ALA A 69 28.29 -4.64 -12.10
N LEU A 70 27.13 -5.06 -11.62
CA LEU A 70 26.90 -6.36 -11.02
C LEU A 70 27.04 -7.34 -12.18
N GLY A 71 28.24 -7.90 -12.31
CA GLY A 71 28.59 -8.83 -13.36
C GLY A 71 27.51 -9.91 -13.53
N ALA A 72 27.22 -10.22 -14.79
CA ALA A 72 26.26 -11.21 -15.25
C ALA A 72 26.61 -12.68 -14.87
N SER A 73 27.25 -12.91 -13.72
CA SER A 73 27.87 -14.19 -13.33
C SER A 73 27.67 -14.54 -11.85
N LEU A 74 26.51 -14.22 -11.26
CA LEU A 74 26.26 -14.52 -9.84
C LEU A 74 25.36 -15.72 -9.55
N ILE A 75 24.92 -16.47 -10.56
CA ILE A 75 24.22 -17.74 -10.33
C ILE A 75 24.67 -18.73 -11.41
N GLU A 76 25.64 -19.58 -11.09
CA GLU A 76 25.80 -20.84 -11.83
C GLU A 76 24.54 -21.69 -11.62
N PRO A 77 24.13 -22.50 -12.61
CA PRO A 77 22.99 -23.39 -12.47
C PRO A 77 23.23 -24.31 -11.27
N VAL A 78 22.48 -24.08 -10.20
CA VAL A 78 22.48 -24.91 -9.00
C VAL A 78 22.15 -26.36 -9.42
N ASP A 79 22.83 -27.33 -8.82
CA ASP A 79 22.72 -28.76 -9.11
C ASP A 79 21.25 -29.25 -9.10
N ALA A 80 20.84 -30.00 -10.12
CA ALA A 80 19.46 -30.43 -10.38
C ALA A 80 18.87 -31.37 -9.31
N THR A 81 19.64 -31.68 -8.27
CA THR A 81 19.27 -32.55 -7.15
C THR A 81 18.64 -31.82 -5.96
N GLN A 82 18.70 -30.47 -5.91
CA GLN A 82 17.91 -29.66 -4.97
C GLN A 82 16.47 -29.53 -5.47
N SER A 83 15.48 -29.73 -4.58
CA SER A 83 14.08 -30.02 -4.95
C SER A 83 13.50 -29.05 -5.99
N GLN A 84 12.86 -29.62 -7.02
CA GLN A 84 12.15 -28.90 -8.09
C GLN A 84 11.14 -27.86 -7.54
N ALA A 85 10.65 -28.06 -6.32
CA ALA A 85 9.71 -27.18 -5.62
C ALA A 85 10.29 -25.82 -5.21
N VAL A 86 11.61 -25.71 -5.01
CA VAL A 86 12.29 -24.45 -4.62
C VAL A 86 12.52 -23.53 -5.84
N ARG A 87 12.60 -24.11 -7.05
CA ARG A 87 12.93 -23.37 -8.28
C ARG A 87 11.74 -22.77 -9.02
N SER A 88 10.54 -23.31 -8.85
CA SER A 88 9.41 -22.97 -9.72
C SER A 88 8.70 -21.65 -9.41
N LEU A 89 8.96 -20.98 -8.28
CA LEU A 89 8.14 -19.84 -7.82
C LEU A 89 8.92 -18.60 -7.31
N ILE A 90 10.26 -18.64 -7.32
CA ILE A 90 11.10 -17.53 -6.84
C ILE A 90 12.06 -17.10 -7.94
N TYR A 91 11.68 -16.05 -8.68
CA TYR A 91 12.43 -15.58 -9.84
C TYR A 91 13.32 -14.40 -9.46
N THR A 92 14.61 -14.69 -9.31
CA THR A 92 15.65 -13.71 -8.93
C THR A 92 16.15 -12.88 -10.10
N LYS A 93 15.90 -13.31 -11.35
CA LYS A 93 16.24 -12.51 -12.55
C LYS A 93 15.28 -11.34 -12.67
N ALA A 94 15.85 -10.14 -12.82
CA ALA A 94 15.08 -8.96 -13.19
C ALA A 94 14.45 -9.17 -14.57
N LEU A 95 13.15 -8.90 -14.66
CA LEU A 95 12.50 -8.40 -15.89
C LEU A 95 12.58 -9.29 -17.15
N THR A 96 12.88 -10.59 -17.07
CA THR A 96 12.62 -11.47 -18.22
C THR A 96 11.15 -11.86 -18.22
N GLN A 97 10.36 -11.20 -19.09
CA GLN A 97 9.00 -11.58 -19.45
C GLN A 97 8.83 -13.11 -19.53
N GLY A 98 7.83 -13.63 -18.83
CA GLY A 98 7.04 -14.76 -19.33
C GLY A 98 7.65 -16.17 -19.33
N ALA A 99 8.66 -16.47 -18.51
CA ALA A 99 9.19 -17.83 -18.40
C ALA A 99 8.87 -18.51 -17.06
N TRP A 100 7.80 -18.09 -16.39
CA TRP A 100 7.35 -18.70 -15.14
C TRP A 100 6.20 -19.64 -15.47
N PRO A 101 6.17 -20.87 -14.94
CA PRO A 101 5.07 -21.78 -15.14
C PRO A 101 3.86 -21.21 -14.42
N ALA A 102 3.02 -20.50 -15.18
CA ALA A 102 1.72 -20.04 -14.74
C ALA A 102 0.68 -21.14 -15.04
N PRO A 103 -0.26 -21.41 -14.13
CA PRO A 103 -1.44 -22.17 -14.46
C PRO A 103 -2.16 -21.55 -15.66
N PRO A 104 -2.81 -22.35 -16.53
CA PRO A 104 -3.61 -21.78 -17.60
C PRO A 104 -4.76 -20.98 -16.99
N LEU A 105 -4.98 -19.77 -17.51
CA LEU A 105 -6.16 -18.99 -17.18
C LEU A 105 -7.44 -19.79 -17.49
N ASP A 106 -8.48 -19.58 -16.69
CA ASP A 106 -9.81 -20.11 -16.99
C ASP A 106 -10.31 -19.56 -18.35
N ASP A 107 -10.94 -20.42 -19.17
CA ASP A 107 -11.35 -20.05 -20.53
C ASP A 107 -12.45 -18.98 -20.55
N SER A 108 -13.33 -18.95 -19.54
CA SER A 108 -14.33 -17.89 -19.42
C SER A 108 -13.66 -16.56 -19.07
N LEU A 109 -12.64 -16.59 -18.20
CA LEU A 109 -11.86 -15.40 -17.85
C LEU A 109 -11.05 -14.88 -19.03
N LYS A 110 -10.38 -15.77 -19.79
CA LYS A 110 -9.69 -15.40 -21.04
C LYS A 110 -10.63 -14.73 -22.03
N ALA A 111 -11.81 -15.32 -22.25
CA ALA A 111 -12.79 -14.77 -23.18
C ALA A 111 -13.23 -13.37 -22.73
N LEU A 112 -13.50 -13.20 -21.43
CA LEU A 112 -13.91 -11.91 -20.87
C LEU A 112 -12.82 -10.84 -21.02
N ILE A 113 -11.57 -11.15 -20.68
CA ILE A 113 -10.43 -10.24 -20.82
C ILE A 113 -10.22 -9.81 -22.27
N SER A 114 -10.41 -10.72 -23.23
CA SER A 114 -10.20 -10.41 -24.65
C SER A 114 -11.25 -9.47 -25.24
N GLN A 115 -12.40 -9.30 -24.58
CA GLN A 115 -13.55 -8.60 -25.13
C GLN A 115 -13.84 -7.26 -24.45
N ARG A 116 -13.49 -7.10 -23.16
CA ARG A 116 -13.95 -5.97 -22.36
C ARG A 116 -12.88 -5.48 -21.39
N ARG A 117 -12.89 -4.17 -21.17
CA ARG A 117 -12.13 -3.54 -20.09
C ARG A 117 -12.87 -3.80 -18.77
N TYR A 118 -12.15 -3.92 -17.66
CA TYR A 118 -12.74 -4.38 -16.39
C TYR A 118 -14.00 -3.59 -15.97
N TRP A 119 -13.97 -2.27 -16.14
CA TRP A 119 -15.08 -1.38 -15.78
C TRP A 119 -16.24 -1.38 -16.80
N GLU A 120 -16.04 -1.89 -18.02
CA GLU A 120 -17.09 -2.08 -19.04
C GLU A 120 -17.89 -3.37 -18.83
N ILE A 121 -17.43 -4.25 -17.95
CA ILE A 121 -18.17 -5.44 -17.54
C ILE A 121 -19.23 -5.01 -16.55
N GLY A 122 -20.48 -5.40 -16.81
CA GLY A 122 -21.62 -5.12 -15.94
C GLY A 122 -21.36 -5.65 -14.52
N ALA A 123 -21.80 -4.92 -13.50
CA ALA A 123 -21.46 -5.22 -12.10
C ALA A 123 -21.83 -6.66 -11.67
N ALA A 124 -22.88 -7.24 -12.25
CA ALA A 124 -23.31 -8.62 -11.97
C ALA A 124 -22.38 -9.69 -12.58
N ASP A 125 -21.72 -9.37 -13.69
CA ASP A 125 -20.85 -10.29 -14.45
C ASP A 125 -19.37 -10.01 -14.22
N ARG A 126 -19.05 -8.95 -13.47
CA ARG A 126 -17.68 -8.50 -13.23
C ARG A 126 -16.97 -9.42 -12.25
N PRO A 127 -15.82 -10.00 -12.60
CA PRO A 127 -15.02 -10.78 -11.68
C PRO A 127 -14.66 -9.96 -10.44
N VAL A 128 -14.99 -10.48 -9.26
CA VAL A 128 -14.76 -9.77 -8.00
C VAL A 128 -13.34 -10.09 -7.55
N PRO A 129 -12.44 -9.09 -7.44
CA PRO A 129 -11.13 -9.31 -6.87
C PRO A 129 -11.28 -9.67 -5.39
N ASN A 130 -10.46 -10.60 -4.92
CA ASN A 130 -10.52 -11.08 -3.56
C ASN A 130 -9.24 -10.72 -2.82
N TRP A 131 -9.39 -10.20 -1.60
CA TRP A 131 -8.28 -10.21 -0.66
C TRP A 131 -8.28 -11.56 0.04
N PRO A 132 -7.16 -12.29 0.11
CA PRO A 132 -7.12 -13.57 0.81
C PRO A 132 -7.55 -13.40 2.27
N ASP A 133 -8.07 -14.47 2.88
CA ASP A 133 -8.31 -14.51 4.32
C ASP A 133 -7.08 -14.02 5.08
N LEU A 134 -7.24 -13.31 6.20
CA LEU A 134 -6.11 -12.68 6.91
C LEU A 134 -5.00 -13.68 7.27
N LEU A 135 -5.32 -14.93 7.60
CA LEU A 135 -4.31 -15.96 7.90
C LEU A 135 -3.55 -16.44 6.65
N ARG A 136 -4.12 -16.21 5.46
CA ARG A 136 -3.51 -16.53 4.17
C ARG A 136 -2.78 -15.35 3.55
N ALA A 137 -3.23 -14.13 3.85
CA ALA A 137 -2.67 -12.91 3.29
C ALA A 137 -1.19 -12.72 3.69
N PRO A 138 -0.34 -12.24 2.77
CA PRO A 138 1.12 -12.27 2.92
C PRO A 138 1.65 -11.41 4.08
N ASP A 139 0.87 -10.42 4.52
CA ASP A 139 1.25 -9.44 5.55
C ASP A 139 0.52 -9.60 6.89
N TYR A 140 -0.24 -10.67 7.09
CA TYR A 140 -1.13 -10.79 8.25
C TYR A 140 -0.92 -12.06 9.06
N ARG A 141 -0.42 -13.13 8.45
CA ARG A 141 -0.19 -14.40 9.14
C ARG A 141 0.69 -14.28 10.38
N HIS A 142 1.68 -13.38 10.38
CA HIS A 142 2.55 -13.17 11.53
C HIS A 142 1.86 -12.54 12.74
N LEU A 143 0.58 -12.19 12.62
CA LEU A 143 -0.27 -11.65 13.68
C LEU A 143 -1.21 -12.70 14.30
N GLU A 144 -1.24 -13.93 13.77
CA GLU A 144 -2.15 -15.01 14.19
C GLU A 144 -2.09 -15.31 15.70
N SER A 145 -0.90 -15.19 16.30
CA SER A 145 -0.67 -15.49 17.72
C SER A 145 -1.12 -14.39 18.68
N PHE A 146 -1.55 -13.23 18.19
CA PHE A 146 -1.96 -12.11 19.03
C PHE A 146 -3.48 -12.00 19.12
N ALA A 147 -3.97 -11.66 20.31
CA ALA A 147 -5.38 -11.37 20.51
C ALA A 147 -5.78 -10.19 19.62
N GLN A 148 -6.86 -10.35 18.87
CA GLN A 148 -7.37 -9.28 18.02
C GLN A 148 -7.77 -8.05 18.85
N PRO A 149 -7.61 -6.83 18.31
CA PRO A 149 -8.09 -5.63 19.00
C PRO A 149 -9.57 -5.77 19.33
N ALA A 150 -9.96 -5.45 20.57
CA ALA A 150 -11.34 -5.57 21.02
C ALA A 150 -12.29 -4.56 20.36
N ALA A 151 -11.75 -3.45 19.85
CA ALA A 151 -12.48 -2.40 19.14
C ALA A 151 -12.05 -2.35 17.67
N GLU A 152 -13.01 -2.12 16.78
CA GLU A 152 -12.74 -1.89 15.35
C GLU A 152 -12.02 -0.56 15.10
N GLU A 153 -12.23 0.42 15.99
CA GLU A 153 -11.59 1.73 15.97
C GLU A 153 -10.45 1.82 16.98
N PHE A 154 -9.42 2.59 16.64
CA PHE A 154 -8.26 2.85 17.49
C PHE A 154 -7.69 4.26 17.24
N GLU A 155 -6.96 4.79 18.21
CA GLU A 155 -6.23 6.05 18.04
C GLU A 155 -4.79 5.78 17.58
N LEU A 156 -4.47 6.19 16.35
CA LEU A 156 -3.10 6.17 15.85
C LEU A 156 -2.32 7.34 16.44
N THR A 157 -1.20 7.04 17.11
CA THR A 157 -0.30 8.04 17.70
C THR A 157 1.14 7.85 17.22
N ALA A 158 1.99 8.86 17.44
CA ALA A 158 3.43 8.76 17.15
C ALA A 158 4.13 7.70 18.02
N GLU A 159 3.63 7.45 19.24
CA GLU A 159 4.11 6.38 20.13
C GLU A 159 3.92 5.01 19.47
N ALA A 160 2.73 4.74 18.90
CA ALA A 160 2.45 3.49 18.20
C ALA A 160 3.34 3.31 16.95
N LEU A 161 3.55 4.37 16.15
CA LEU A 161 4.45 4.31 14.99
C LEU A 161 5.92 4.10 15.40
N THR A 162 6.35 4.71 16.50
CA THR A 162 7.71 4.54 17.05
C THR A 162 7.92 3.11 17.51
N PHE A 163 6.99 2.58 18.31
CA PHE A 163 7.00 1.18 18.73
C PHE A 163 7.08 0.24 17.51
N LEU A 164 6.23 0.43 16.51
CA LEU A 164 6.23 -0.43 15.32
C LEU A 164 7.52 -0.32 14.52
N ALA A 165 8.10 0.88 14.39
CA ALA A 165 9.39 1.06 13.74
C ALA A 165 10.50 0.30 14.48
N GLU A 166 10.57 0.44 15.80
CA GLU A 166 11.56 -0.24 16.64
C GLU A 166 11.41 -1.76 16.58
N ARG A 167 10.19 -2.28 16.70
CA ARG A 167 9.88 -3.71 16.68
C ARG A 167 9.99 -4.37 15.31
N ASN A 168 10.13 -3.56 14.26
CA ASN A 168 10.50 -4.01 12.93
C ASN A 168 11.98 -3.74 12.58
N SER A 169 12.77 -3.23 13.54
CA SER A 169 14.16 -2.80 13.33
C SER A 169 14.30 -1.81 12.16
N PHE A 170 13.35 -0.90 11.99
CA PHE A 170 13.37 0.12 10.95
C PHE A 170 14.16 1.34 11.44
N GLN A 171 15.42 1.43 11.05
CA GLN A 171 16.25 2.60 11.32
C GLN A 171 16.01 3.67 10.25
N PHE A 172 15.48 4.82 10.65
CA PHE A 172 15.29 5.96 9.74
C PHE A 172 16.54 6.85 9.72
N ALA A 173 16.87 7.39 8.57
CA ALA A 173 17.89 8.41 8.42
C ALA A 173 17.30 9.77 8.84
N ASP A 174 18.03 10.52 9.67
CA ASP A 174 17.62 11.85 10.13
C ASP A 174 17.78 12.96 9.06
N ARG A 175 17.71 12.60 7.77
CA ARG A 175 17.92 13.52 6.65
C ARG A 175 16.70 14.38 6.37
N GLN A 176 15.51 13.85 6.59
CA GLN A 176 14.26 14.57 6.42
C GLN A 176 13.56 14.69 7.77
N GLY A 177 13.02 15.88 8.07
CA GLY A 177 12.25 16.13 9.30
C GLY A 177 10.92 15.38 9.37
N VAL A 178 10.60 14.58 8.35
CA VAL A 178 9.38 13.81 8.20
C VAL A 178 9.69 12.36 7.81
N ARG A 179 8.78 11.45 8.16
CA ARG A 179 8.76 10.05 7.73
C ARG A 179 7.42 9.77 7.08
N ILE A 180 7.40 8.93 6.06
CA ILE A 180 6.15 8.53 5.40
C ILE A 180 5.76 7.15 5.91
N PHE A 181 4.48 6.91 6.13
CA PHE A 181 3.99 5.59 6.48
C PHE A 181 2.72 5.23 5.73
N GLY A 182 2.47 3.93 5.60
CA GLY A 182 1.27 3.35 5.03
C GLY A 182 0.73 2.26 5.95
N LEU A 183 -0.58 2.24 6.13
CA LEU A 183 -1.33 1.23 6.87
C LEU A 183 -2.29 0.54 5.90
N ARG A 184 -1.88 -0.64 5.42
CA ARG A 184 -2.71 -1.51 4.58
C ARG A 184 -3.90 -2.03 5.37
N GLY A 185 -5.11 -1.93 4.83
CA GLY A 185 -6.31 -2.39 5.55
C GLY A 185 -6.66 -1.49 6.73
N CYS A 186 -6.70 -0.18 6.48
CA CYS A 186 -6.95 0.83 7.49
C CYS A 186 -7.72 1.98 6.86
N ALA A 187 -8.69 2.55 7.57
CA ALA A 187 -9.44 3.71 7.10
C ALA A 187 -9.55 4.78 8.18
N LEU A 188 -9.80 6.02 7.76
CA LEU A 188 -10.23 7.09 8.65
C LEU A 188 -11.60 6.72 9.25
N SER A 189 -11.78 6.95 10.55
CA SER A 189 -13.09 6.75 11.18
C SER A 189 -14.14 7.73 10.66
N SER A 190 -13.72 8.94 10.29
CA SER A 190 -14.54 9.96 9.63
C SER A 190 -14.71 9.71 8.12
N PRO A 191 -15.73 10.31 7.47
CA PRO A 191 -15.85 10.32 6.01
C PRO A 191 -14.81 11.22 5.31
N ASP A 192 -14.06 12.03 6.06
CA ASP A 192 -12.98 12.87 5.53
C ASP A 192 -11.95 12.04 4.74
N GLU A 193 -11.40 12.60 3.67
CA GLU A 193 -10.34 11.95 2.90
C GLU A 193 -8.92 12.32 3.37
N ALA A 194 -8.80 13.30 4.26
CA ALA A 194 -7.53 13.75 4.83
C ALA A 194 -7.75 14.36 6.22
N ARG A 195 -6.75 14.23 7.10
CA ARG A 195 -6.70 14.93 8.38
C ARG A 195 -5.30 15.56 8.55
N PRO A 196 -5.23 16.84 8.94
CA PRO A 196 -3.96 17.54 9.08
C PRO A 196 -3.15 17.02 10.27
N PHE A 197 -1.95 17.57 10.46
CA PHE A 197 -1.11 17.25 11.61
C PHE A 197 -1.85 17.36 12.95
N ALA A 198 -1.92 16.25 13.68
CA ALA A 198 -2.43 16.13 15.04
C ALA A 198 -1.61 15.09 15.83
N SER A 199 -1.70 15.09 17.15
CA SER A 199 -1.01 14.12 18.01
C SER A 199 -1.64 12.71 17.96
N ALA A 200 -2.90 12.61 17.55
CA ALA A 200 -3.64 11.37 17.41
C ALA A 200 -4.70 11.47 16.30
N HIS A 201 -5.01 10.34 15.67
CA HIS A 201 -6.12 10.20 14.72
C HIS A 201 -6.94 8.95 15.00
N ALA A 202 -8.27 9.09 15.00
CA ALA A 202 -9.19 7.95 15.06
C ALA A 202 -9.24 7.24 13.69
N LEU A 203 -8.78 5.99 13.69
CA LEU A 203 -8.76 5.10 12.53
C LEU A 203 -9.53 3.83 12.84
N ARG A 204 -9.84 3.05 11.81
CA ARG A 204 -10.44 1.71 11.96
C ARG A 204 -9.74 0.68 11.09
N VAL A 205 -9.68 -0.56 11.59
CA VAL A 205 -9.16 -1.70 10.83
C VAL A 205 -10.16 -2.05 9.71
N ARG A 206 -9.64 -2.38 8.53
CA ARG A 206 -10.43 -2.76 7.35
C ARG A 206 -9.78 -3.92 6.64
N THR A 207 -10.57 -4.74 5.96
CA THR A 207 -10.00 -5.66 4.96
C THR A 207 -9.47 -4.83 3.80
N PRO A 208 -8.21 -5.02 3.37
CA PRO A 208 -7.72 -4.39 2.15
C PRO A 208 -8.60 -4.79 0.96
N GLY A 209 -8.69 -3.92 -0.03
CA GLY A 209 -9.49 -4.17 -1.23
C GLY A 209 -8.77 -3.73 -2.49
N HIS A 210 -9.32 -4.12 -3.64
CA HIS A 210 -8.81 -3.77 -4.97
C HIS A 210 -9.75 -2.85 -5.76
N LEU A 211 -10.93 -2.57 -5.20
CA LEU A 211 -11.97 -1.74 -5.82
C LEU A 211 -12.00 -0.30 -5.29
N SER A 212 -11.54 -0.09 -4.06
CA SER A 212 -11.57 1.20 -3.37
C SER A 212 -10.31 1.42 -2.54
N CYS A 213 -10.06 2.69 -2.18
CA CYS A 213 -8.99 3.09 -1.27
C CYS A 213 -9.33 2.71 0.18
N GLU A 214 -9.01 1.46 0.57
CA GLU A 214 -9.18 0.88 1.92
C GLU A 214 -7.87 0.88 2.74
N CYS A 215 -6.99 1.85 2.48
CA CYS A 215 -5.75 2.04 3.22
C CYS A 215 -5.60 3.50 3.68
N VAL A 216 -4.68 3.72 4.61
CA VAL A 216 -4.24 5.06 5.01
C VAL A 216 -2.77 5.22 4.66
N MET A 217 -2.39 6.37 4.13
CA MET A 217 -1.00 6.83 4.12
C MET A 217 -0.91 8.09 4.96
N GLY A 218 0.27 8.35 5.53
CA GLY A 218 0.46 9.52 6.36
C GLY A 218 1.88 10.04 6.35
N VAL A 219 2.01 11.24 6.90
CA VAL A 219 3.28 11.90 7.15
C VAL A 219 3.43 12.06 8.65
N TRP A 220 4.56 11.61 9.18
CA TRP A 220 4.89 11.63 10.59
C TRP A 220 6.07 12.57 10.82
N ARG A 221 5.93 13.50 11.77
CA ARG A 221 6.99 14.37 12.28
C ARG A 221 7.46 13.87 13.65
N PRO A 222 8.60 13.16 13.73
CA PRO A 222 9.10 12.66 15.00
C PRO A 222 9.49 13.77 15.98
N ALA A 223 9.90 14.94 15.47
CA ALA A 223 10.38 16.05 16.29
C ALA A 223 9.31 16.62 17.24
N ASP A 224 8.04 16.61 16.84
CA ASP A 224 6.92 17.13 17.63
C ASP A 224 5.78 16.12 17.82
N ASN A 225 6.00 14.86 17.46
CA ASN A 225 5.04 13.76 17.57
C ASN A 225 3.71 14.00 16.84
N MET A 226 3.75 14.73 15.73
CA MET A 226 2.56 15.03 14.94
C MET A 226 2.44 14.12 13.72
N ILE A 227 1.21 13.74 13.39
CA ILE A 227 0.87 12.86 12.27
C ILE A 227 -0.19 13.55 11.41
N ALA A 228 -0.04 13.53 10.09
CA ALA A 228 -1.12 13.78 9.13
C ALA A 228 -1.48 12.47 8.42
N VAL A 229 -2.75 12.26 8.09
CA VAL A 229 -3.26 11.01 7.48
C VAL A 229 -4.16 11.29 6.30
N PHE A 230 -4.11 10.42 5.30
CA PHE A 230 -4.78 10.56 4.01
C PHE A 230 -5.37 9.23 3.57
N ARG A 231 -6.57 9.26 3.00
CA ARG A 231 -7.19 8.11 2.36
C ARG A 231 -6.33 7.68 1.17
N ALA A 232 -6.02 6.39 1.11
CA ALA A 232 -5.03 5.85 0.19
C ALA A 232 -5.36 4.41 -0.24
N SER A 233 -4.61 3.91 -1.21
CA SER A 233 -4.49 2.48 -1.48
C SER A 233 -3.03 2.05 -1.50
N THR A 234 -2.77 0.86 -0.95
CA THR A 234 -1.46 0.21 -0.95
C THR A 234 -1.46 -1.08 -1.77
N THR A 235 -2.60 -1.37 -2.42
CA THR A 235 -2.86 -2.56 -3.23
C THR A 235 -3.01 -2.15 -4.70
N PRO A 236 -2.75 -3.05 -5.65
CA PRO A 236 -3.11 -2.81 -7.04
C PRO A 236 -4.63 -2.77 -7.20
N SER A 237 -5.09 -1.99 -8.17
CA SER A 237 -6.49 -1.91 -8.57
C SER A 237 -6.94 -3.16 -9.33
N ALA A 238 -8.21 -3.50 -9.21
CA ALA A 238 -8.83 -4.65 -9.87
C ALA A 238 -8.67 -4.62 -11.40
N SER A 239 -8.77 -3.43 -12.00
CA SER A 239 -8.58 -3.25 -13.45
C SER A 239 -7.17 -3.59 -13.91
N ASN A 240 -6.15 -3.20 -13.15
CA ASN A 240 -4.76 -3.54 -13.49
C ASN A 240 -4.45 -5.02 -13.25
N MET A 241 -5.00 -5.61 -12.19
CA MET A 241 -4.88 -7.05 -11.97
C MET A 241 -5.48 -7.82 -13.15
N PHE A 242 -6.71 -7.49 -13.53
CA PHE A 242 -7.42 -8.10 -14.66
C PHE A 242 -6.64 -7.95 -15.98
N LYS A 243 -6.06 -6.77 -16.23
CA LYS A 243 -5.23 -6.50 -17.42
C LYS A 243 -3.90 -7.27 -17.41
N ALA A 244 -3.35 -7.58 -16.24
CA ALA A 244 -2.05 -8.26 -16.11
C ALA A 244 -2.14 -9.78 -16.31
N LEU A 245 -3.33 -10.37 -16.19
CA LEU A 245 -3.51 -11.83 -16.27
C LEU A 245 -3.05 -12.46 -17.58
N PRO A 246 -3.34 -11.91 -18.78
CA PRO A 246 -2.82 -12.46 -20.04
C PRO A 246 -1.28 -12.46 -20.12
N ALA A 247 -0.62 -11.64 -19.30
CA ALA A 247 0.82 -11.56 -19.18
C ALA A 247 1.35 -12.25 -17.91
N ALA A 248 0.62 -13.23 -17.37
CA ALA A 248 0.96 -13.97 -16.16
C ALA A 248 1.31 -13.05 -14.98
N GLY A 249 0.45 -12.07 -14.70
CA GLY A 249 0.63 -11.11 -13.61
C GLY A 249 1.67 -10.01 -13.89
N TYR A 250 2.35 -10.03 -15.04
CA TYR A 250 3.24 -8.96 -15.41
C TYR A 250 2.44 -7.68 -15.68
N GLY A 251 2.75 -6.61 -14.95
CA GLY A 251 2.03 -5.34 -15.02
C GLY A 251 1.11 -5.07 -13.83
N ALA A 252 0.92 -6.01 -12.90
CA ALA A 252 0.30 -5.76 -11.60
C ALA A 252 1.05 -6.51 -10.49
N SER A 253 1.32 -5.85 -9.37
CA SER A 253 2.03 -6.50 -8.26
C SER A 253 1.69 -5.90 -6.91
N LEU A 254 1.77 -6.71 -5.86
CA LEU A 254 1.60 -6.30 -4.48
C LEU A 254 2.98 -6.06 -3.84
N LEU A 255 3.21 -4.83 -3.37
CA LEU A 255 4.36 -4.51 -2.52
C LEU A 255 4.14 -5.15 -1.14
N PRO A 256 5.05 -5.98 -0.61
CA PRO A 256 4.92 -6.48 0.76
C PRO A 256 5.07 -5.34 1.77
N THR A 257 4.68 -5.59 3.02
CA THR A 257 5.00 -4.67 4.13
C THR A 257 6.50 -4.60 4.37
N GLY A 258 7.00 -3.42 4.77
CA GLY A 258 8.43 -3.15 4.92
C GLY A 258 8.78 -1.67 4.94
N LYS A 259 10.07 -1.37 5.02
CA LYS A 259 10.63 -0.01 4.88
C LYS A 259 11.32 0.14 3.52
N TYR A 260 10.94 1.19 2.81
CA TYR A 260 11.36 1.47 1.44
C TYR A 260 11.90 2.89 1.31
N ARG A 261 12.88 3.05 0.42
CA ARG A 261 13.46 4.34 0.03
C ARG A 261 12.81 4.85 -1.22
N TYR A 262 12.58 6.15 -1.24
CA TYR A 262 12.07 6.88 -2.38
C TYR A 262 12.86 8.17 -2.59
N ARG A 263 12.77 8.69 -3.80
CA ARG A 263 13.26 10.02 -4.20
C ARG A 263 12.16 10.78 -4.92
N ALA A 264 12.22 12.10 -4.95
CA ALA A 264 11.25 12.86 -5.73
C ALA A 264 11.45 12.64 -7.24
N GLY A 265 10.36 12.75 -8.00
CA GLY A 265 10.37 12.69 -9.45
C GLY A 265 8.99 12.79 -10.06
N THR A 266 8.87 12.24 -11.27
CA THR A 266 7.64 12.28 -12.06
C THR A 266 7.18 10.86 -12.38
N HIS A 267 6.00 10.49 -11.90
CA HIS A 267 5.37 9.24 -12.31
C HIS A 267 4.87 9.38 -13.75
N LYS A 268 5.08 8.35 -14.59
CA LYS A 268 4.80 8.38 -16.04
C LYS A 268 5.47 9.53 -16.80
N ALA A 269 6.75 9.79 -16.49
CA ALA A 269 7.52 10.86 -17.13
C ALA A 269 7.59 10.78 -18.67
N SER A 270 7.46 9.59 -19.26
CA SER A 270 7.48 9.38 -20.71
C SER A 270 6.19 9.81 -21.43
N ASP A 271 5.08 9.96 -20.71
CA ASP A 271 3.79 10.40 -21.27
C ASP A 271 3.38 11.73 -20.64
N PRO A 272 3.60 12.88 -21.32
CA PRO A 272 3.23 14.19 -20.80
C PRO A 272 1.74 14.33 -20.45
N LYS A 273 0.86 13.55 -21.08
CA LYS A 273 -0.57 13.57 -20.78
C LYS A 273 -0.89 12.85 -19.48
N LYS A 274 -0.07 11.89 -19.06
CA LYS A 274 -0.26 11.08 -17.84
C LYS A 274 0.77 11.39 -16.73
N ALA A 275 1.73 12.27 -17.01
CA ALA A 275 2.77 12.66 -16.08
C ALA A 275 2.20 13.23 -14.78
N GLN A 276 2.75 12.80 -13.66
CA GLN A 276 2.40 13.27 -12.32
C GLN A 276 3.68 13.74 -11.62
N THR A 277 3.96 15.04 -11.66
CA THR A 277 5.17 15.63 -11.06
C THR A 277 5.05 15.72 -9.54
N GLY A 278 6.17 15.60 -8.82
CA GLY A 278 6.15 15.56 -7.36
C GLY A 278 5.61 14.22 -6.82
N ALA A 279 5.74 13.17 -7.62
CA ALA A 279 5.59 11.79 -7.15
C ALA A 279 6.88 11.34 -6.44
N LEU A 280 6.76 10.31 -5.62
CA LEU A 280 7.90 9.66 -4.99
C LEU A 280 8.22 8.37 -5.75
N LEU A 281 9.41 8.30 -6.32
CA LEU A 281 9.87 7.16 -7.11
C LEU A 281 10.67 6.20 -6.25
N MET A 282 10.37 4.90 -6.34
CA MET A 282 11.08 3.87 -5.58
C MET A 282 12.58 3.92 -5.91
N ASP A 283 13.42 4.02 -4.87
CA ASP A 283 14.87 4.23 -4.95
C ASP A 283 15.63 3.10 -4.23
N GLN A 284 15.19 1.87 -4.47
CA GLN A 284 15.87 0.65 -4.04
C GLN A 284 15.35 -0.56 -4.80
N ASP A 285 16.08 -1.67 -4.67
CA ASP A 285 15.59 -2.99 -5.04
C ASP A 285 14.66 -3.56 -3.97
N TYR A 286 13.68 -4.32 -4.44
CA TYR A 286 12.65 -4.91 -3.60
C TYR A 286 11.98 -6.07 -4.33
N VAL A 287 11.30 -6.92 -3.57
CA VAL A 287 10.49 -8.01 -4.08
C VAL A 287 9.01 -7.66 -4.03
N VAL A 288 8.22 -8.33 -4.87
CA VAL A 288 6.77 -8.16 -4.97
C VAL A 288 6.10 -9.51 -5.19
N LEU A 289 4.83 -9.60 -4.79
CA LEU A 289 3.96 -10.73 -5.09
C LEU A 289 3.14 -10.43 -6.35
N ARG A 290 2.95 -11.42 -7.21
CA ARG A 290 2.09 -11.37 -8.41
C ARG A 290 1.16 -12.56 -8.41
N THR A 291 -0.06 -12.36 -8.86
CA THR A 291 -0.97 -13.44 -9.25
C THR A 291 -0.94 -13.61 -10.76
N THR A 292 -0.91 -14.86 -11.21
CA THR A 292 -0.79 -15.18 -12.64
C THR A 292 -2.07 -15.68 -13.27
N ASP A 293 -3.04 -16.12 -12.47
CA ASP A 293 -4.21 -16.86 -12.92
C ASP A 293 -5.55 -16.37 -12.34
N ASP A 294 -5.55 -15.52 -11.31
CA ASP A 294 -6.78 -15.00 -10.71
C ASP A 294 -6.69 -13.54 -10.21
N LEU A 295 -7.71 -13.07 -9.49
CA LEU A 295 -7.74 -11.71 -8.93
C LEU A 295 -7.50 -11.71 -7.41
N SER A 296 -6.58 -12.54 -6.93
CA SER A 296 -6.20 -12.67 -5.52
C SER A 296 -4.67 -12.74 -5.37
N PHE A 297 -4.11 -12.04 -4.39
CA PHE A 297 -2.67 -12.15 -4.05
C PHE A 297 -2.49 -13.10 -2.87
N ASP A 298 -2.72 -14.39 -3.08
CA ASP A 298 -2.61 -15.44 -2.06
C ASP A 298 -1.27 -16.20 -2.17
N PRO A 299 -0.32 -15.99 -1.24
CA PRO A 299 0.99 -16.63 -1.28
C PRO A 299 0.97 -18.16 -1.08
N TYR A 300 -0.20 -18.78 -0.86
CA TYR A 300 -0.38 -20.23 -0.84
C TYR A 300 -0.79 -20.81 -2.21
N GLN A 301 -1.19 -19.97 -3.16
CA GLN A 301 -1.60 -20.41 -4.49
C GLN A 301 -0.37 -20.72 -5.33
N THR A 302 -0.43 -21.80 -6.10
CA THR A 302 0.65 -22.18 -7.03
C THR A 302 0.80 -21.20 -8.19
N GLY A 303 -0.26 -20.43 -8.49
CA GLY A 303 -0.25 -19.36 -9.48
C GLY A 303 0.35 -18.04 -8.96
N ASP A 304 0.66 -17.95 -7.68
CA ASP A 304 1.24 -16.75 -7.07
C ASP A 304 2.76 -16.84 -7.01
N VAL A 305 3.42 -15.77 -7.45
CA VAL A 305 4.86 -15.76 -7.71
C VAL A 305 5.54 -14.53 -7.12
N TRP A 306 6.71 -14.75 -6.52
CA TRP A 306 7.54 -13.69 -5.95
C TRP A 306 8.66 -13.29 -6.91
N THR A 307 8.77 -11.98 -7.16
CA THR A 307 9.61 -11.43 -8.24
C THR A 307 10.27 -10.15 -7.80
N ARG A 308 11.26 -9.66 -8.55
CA ARG A 308 11.74 -8.28 -8.36
C ARG A 308 10.64 -7.29 -8.78
N GLY A 309 10.52 -6.20 -8.03
CA GLY A 309 9.57 -5.12 -8.34
C GLY A 309 10.03 -4.25 -9.50
N ALA A 310 9.07 -3.56 -10.13
CA ALA A 310 9.31 -2.72 -11.31
C ALA A 310 8.60 -1.35 -11.19
N ALA A 311 9.08 -0.50 -10.28
CA ALA A 311 8.65 0.90 -10.08
C ALA A 311 7.29 1.12 -9.37
N HIS A 312 7.15 0.61 -8.14
CA HIS A 312 6.04 0.96 -7.22
C HIS A 312 6.28 2.35 -6.62
N ASN A 313 5.78 3.38 -7.29
CA ASN A 313 5.91 4.78 -6.86
C ASN A 313 4.82 5.15 -5.84
N ILE A 314 4.97 6.29 -5.16
CA ILE A 314 3.88 6.95 -4.43
C ILE A 314 3.39 8.14 -5.25
N HIS A 315 2.12 8.14 -5.62
CA HIS A 315 1.55 9.20 -6.45
C HIS A 315 0.05 9.42 -6.19
N SER A 316 -0.58 10.29 -6.98
CA SER A 316 -2.01 10.57 -6.88
C SER A 316 -2.82 9.42 -7.48
N THR A 317 -4.00 9.16 -6.93
CA THR A 317 -4.96 8.21 -7.54
C THR A 317 -5.39 8.60 -8.96
N GLY A 318 -5.25 9.87 -9.35
CA GLY A 318 -5.74 10.40 -10.62
C GLY A 318 -7.20 10.89 -10.52
N ARG A 319 -7.71 11.51 -11.59
CA ARG A 319 -9.10 11.97 -11.66
C ARG A 319 -9.99 10.83 -12.17
N PHE A 320 -11.02 10.47 -11.42
CA PHE A 320 -12.03 9.50 -11.86
C PHE A 320 -13.06 10.18 -12.75
N ARG A 321 -13.29 9.63 -13.95
CA ARG A 321 -14.49 9.92 -14.74
C ARG A 321 -15.69 9.09 -14.22
N ASP A 322 -15.42 7.93 -13.63
CA ASP A 322 -16.44 6.95 -13.24
C ASP A 322 -16.50 6.75 -11.72
N GLY A 323 -17.27 7.61 -11.06
CA GLY A 323 -17.65 7.44 -9.66
C GLY A 323 -16.56 7.73 -8.62
N PRO A 324 -16.95 7.85 -7.33
CA PRO A 324 -16.10 8.42 -6.30
C PRO A 324 -14.96 7.52 -5.80
N ASP A 325 -14.91 6.21 -6.09
CA ASP A 325 -14.02 5.27 -5.35
C ASP A 325 -13.05 4.44 -6.20
N VAL A 326 -13.09 4.50 -7.52
CA VAL A 326 -12.11 3.81 -8.37
C VAL A 326 -10.71 4.39 -8.11
N PHE A 327 -9.64 3.61 -8.34
CA PHE A 327 -8.26 4.10 -8.41
C PHE A 327 -7.46 3.34 -9.47
N ASP A 328 -6.49 4.00 -10.10
CA ASP A 328 -5.62 3.38 -11.11
C ASP A 328 -4.24 3.10 -10.48
N SER A 329 -3.94 1.84 -10.21
CA SER A 329 -2.63 1.41 -9.73
C SER A 329 -2.32 -0.03 -10.14
N ALA A 330 -1.13 -0.21 -10.73
CA ALA A 330 -0.48 -1.49 -10.98
C ALA A 330 0.31 -2.04 -9.77
N GLY A 331 0.21 -1.41 -8.60
CA GLY A 331 1.00 -1.74 -7.40
C GLY A 331 1.73 -0.54 -6.78
N CYS A 332 1.69 0.61 -7.45
CA CYS A 332 2.05 1.89 -6.85
C CYS A 332 1.16 2.16 -5.63
N GLN A 333 1.71 2.92 -4.69
CA GLN A 333 0.97 3.39 -3.52
C GLN A 333 0.30 4.70 -3.91
N VAL A 334 -1.00 4.83 -3.69
CA VAL A 334 -1.75 5.99 -4.19
C VAL A 334 -2.46 6.72 -3.07
N VAL A 335 -2.30 8.04 -3.02
CA VAL A 335 -3.08 8.93 -2.14
C VAL A 335 -4.22 9.52 -2.96
N ARG A 336 -5.42 9.59 -2.38
CA ARG A 336 -6.58 10.21 -3.01
C ARG A 336 -6.29 11.64 -3.45
N GLY A 337 -6.76 12.01 -4.62
CA GLY A 337 -6.54 13.35 -5.20
C GLY A 337 -6.25 13.25 -6.68
N TYR A 338 -6.01 14.41 -7.30
CA TYR A 338 -5.79 14.48 -8.76
C TYR A 338 -4.94 15.68 -9.16
N TYR A 339 -4.44 15.64 -10.39
CA TYR A 339 -3.82 16.78 -11.07
C TYR A 339 -4.85 17.51 -11.92
N ASP A 340 -4.68 18.81 -12.10
CA ASP A 340 -5.39 19.54 -13.15
C ASP A 340 -5.03 18.93 -14.52
N ILE A 341 -6.02 18.75 -15.38
CA ILE A 341 -5.82 18.14 -16.70
C ILE A 341 -5.03 19.06 -17.64
N ASN A 342 -5.18 20.38 -17.47
CA ASN A 342 -4.50 21.38 -18.27
C ASN A 342 -3.14 21.77 -17.67
N ASP A 343 -2.92 21.42 -16.40
CA ASP A 343 -1.68 21.72 -15.67
C ASP A 343 -1.31 20.53 -14.76
N ARG A 344 -0.49 19.64 -15.31
CA ARG A 344 0.01 18.44 -14.64
C ARG A 344 1.04 18.73 -13.53
N THR A 345 1.25 20.00 -13.17
CA THR A 345 2.02 20.39 -11.98
C THR A 345 1.14 20.74 -10.79
N ARG A 346 -0.12 21.13 -11.05
CA ARG A 346 -1.08 21.56 -10.05
C ARG A 346 -1.91 20.38 -9.52
N CYS A 347 -1.78 20.11 -8.22
CA CYS A 347 -2.55 19.07 -7.54
C CYS A 347 -3.75 19.62 -6.77
N ASN A 348 -4.73 18.77 -6.54
CA ASN A 348 -5.92 19.03 -5.73
C ASN A 348 -6.22 17.85 -4.78
N GLY A 349 -7.00 18.12 -3.74
CA GLY A 349 -7.47 17.11 -2.78
C GLY A 349 -6.37 16.61 -1.82
N PRO A 350 -6.56 15.41 -1.22
CA PRO A 350 -5.64 14.86 -0.23
C PRO A 350 -4.19 14.73 -0.73
N TRP A 351 -3.97 14.45 -2.02
CA TRP A 351 -2.64 14.38 -2.62
C TRP A 351 -1.89 15.71 -2.55
N ALA A 352 -2.56 16.83 -2.80
CA ALA A 352 -1.94 18.15 -2.67
C ALA A 352 -1.53 18.44 -1.21
N ALA A 353 -2.38 18.03 -0.25
CA ALA A 353 -2.07 18.16 1.17
C ALA A 353 -0.92 17.24 1.59
N PHE A 354 -0.90 15.99 1.13
CA PHE A 354 0.19 15.05 1.35
C PHE A 354 1.52 15.59 0.84
N ARG A 355 1.57 16.12 -0.39
CA ARG A 355 2.80 16.69 -0.96
C ARG A 355 3.35 17.83 -0.11
N ARG A 356 2.49 18.72 0.36
CA ARG A 356 2.89 19.82 1.25
C ARG A 356 3.40 19.30 2.59
N ASP A 357 2.66 18.39 3.21
CA ASP A 357 3.00 17.86 4.53
C ASP A 357 4.28 17.02 4.49
N ALA A 358 4.56 16.35 3.37
CA ALA A 358 5.81 15.63 3.09
C ALA A 358 6.98 16.56 2.73
N GLY A 359 6.76 17.87 2.61
CA GLY A 359 7.79 18.86 2.28
C GLY A 359 8.21 18.88 0.81
N LEU A 360 7.41 18.30 -0.10
CA LEU A 360 7.67 18.37 -1.55
C LEU A 360 7.37 19.77 -2.08
N VAL A 361 6.28 20.39 -1.61
CA VAL A 361 5.92 21.76 -1.94
C VAL A 361 5.93 22.66 -0.70
N ASP A 362 6.12 23.96 -0.92
CA ASP A 362 5.98 24.96 0.13
C ASP A 362 4.51 25.27 0.47
N THR A 363 4.27 26.23 1.34
CA THR A 363 2.91 26.64 1.76
C THR A 363 2.10 27.29 0.64
N SER A 364 2.74 27.81 -0.40
CA SER A 364 2.09 28.31 -1.61
C SER A 364 1.75 27.20 -2.62
N GLY A 365 2.24 25.98 -2.38
CA GLY A 365 2.13 24.86 -3.31
C GLY A 365 3.21 24.85 -4.40
N SER A 366 4.24 25.70 -4.28
CA SER A 366 5.36 25.72 -5.21
C SER A 366 6.36 24.60 -4.89
N PRO A 367 6.94 23.92 -5.89
CA PRO A 367 7.96 22.89 -5.67
C PRO A 367 9.15 23.40 -4.85
N THR A 368 9.58 22.61 -3.88
CA THR A 368 10.79 22.87 -3.10
C THR A 368 12.02 22.24 -3.76
N ALA A 369 13.21 22.48 -3.21
CA ALA A 369 14.43 21.80 -3.63
C ALA A 369 14.33 20.26 -3.48
N GLU A 370 13.57 19.77 -2.51
CA GLU A 370 13.36 18.33 -2.27
C GLU A 370 12.47 17.70 -3.34
N GLU A 371 11.65 18.47 -4.06
CA GLU A 371 10.83 17.97 -5.17
C GLU A 371 11.60 17.90 -6.50
N ALA A 372 12.76 18.54 -6.62
CA ALA A 372 13.55 18.49 -7.85
C ALA A 372 13.78 17.03 -8.30
N PRO A 373 13.70 16.70 -9.60
CA PRO A 373 13.83 15.32 -10.05
C PRO A 373 15.12 14.66 -9.55
N GLY A 374 14.99 13.54 -8.84
CA GLY A 374 16.11 12.84 -8.23
C GLY A 374 16.64 13.44 -6.92
N ALA A 375 16.07 14.55 -6.46
CA ALA A 375 16.34 15.12 -5.15
C ALA A 375 15.50 14.45 -4.05
N GLY A 376 15.86 14.77 -2.81
CA GLY A 376 15.28 14.21 -1.61
C GLY A 376 15.51 12.72 -1.40
N SER A 377 15.42 12.31 -0.15
CA SER A 377 15.56 10.91 0.26
C SER A 377 14.47 10.62 1.28
N PHE A 378 13.35 10.11 0.79
CA PHE A 378 12.16 9.82 1.57
C PHE A 378 12.17 8.36 2.02
N GLU A 379 11.80 8.12 3.26
CA GLU A 379 11.66 6.76 3.79
C GLU A 379 10.19 6.48 4.12
N TYR A 380 9.71 5.35 3.59
CA TYR A 380 8.33 4.91 3.65
C TYR A 380 8.25 3.59 4.41
N MET A 381 7.54 3.58 5.54
CA MET A 381 7.21 2.37 6.28
C MET A 381 5.79 1.92 5.95
N LEU A 382 5.66 0.78 5.27
CA LEU A 382 4.39 0.12 5.01
C LEU A 382 4.17 -1.01 6.02
N LEU A 383 3.11 -0.90 6.81
CA LEU A 383 2.63 -1.92 7.76
C LEU A 383 1.12 -2.13 7.55
N THR A 384 0.51 -2.98 8.36
CA THR A 384 -0.95 -3.21 8.35
C THR A 384 -1.68 -2.29 9.35
N GLY A 385 -2.96 -2.02 9.09
CA GLY A 385 -3.85 -1.37 10.05
C GLY A 385 -4.02 -2.19 11.32
N GLN A 386 -3.96 -3.52 11.22
CA GLN A 386 -4.05 -4.43 12.36
C GLN A 386 -2.83 -4.33 13.29
N GLU A 387 -1.60 -4.22 12.75
CA GLU A 387 -0.40 -3.93 13.54
C GLU A 387 -0.53 -2.60 14.30
N ALA A 388 -1.05 -1.56 13.65
CA ALA A 388 -1.28 -0.28 14.28
C ALA A 388 -2.35 -0.34 15.38
N ALA A 389 -3.45 -1.06 15.15
CA ALA A 389 -4.49 -1.25 16.15
C ALA A 389 -3.99 -2.04 17.36
N LEU A 390 -3.21 -3.10 17.15
CA LEU A 390 -2.58 -3.88 18.22
C LEU A 390 -1.59 -3.02 19.03
N ALA A 391 -0.75 -2.22 18.36
CA ALA A 391 0.15 -1.30 19.04
C ALA A 391 -0.62 -0.24 19.87
N ALA A 392 -1.69 0.32 19.30
CA ALA A 392 -2.52 1.33 19.96
C ALA A 392 -3.31 0.77 21.16
N SER A 393 -3.71 -0.50 21.11
CA SER A 393 -4.42 -1.17 22.21
C SER A 393 -3.57 -1.35 23.47
N LYS A 394 -2.23 -1.27 23.34
CA LYS A 394 -1.26 -1.51 24.41
C LYS A 394 -1.42 -2.88 25.08
N GLU A 395 -1.91 -3.87 24.35
CA GLU A 395 -2.04 -5.25 24.83
C GLU A 395 -0.65 -5.83 25.18
N PRO A 396 -0.41 -6.25 26.45
CA PRO A 396 0.93 -6.64 26.91
C PRO A 396 1.57 -7.76 26.09
N GLY A 397 0.78 -8.77 25.69
CA GLY A 397 1.28 -9.88 24.87
C GLY A 397 1.81 -9.44 23.50
N PHE A 398 1.21 -8.42 22.90
CA PHE A 398 1.70 -7.84 21.67
C PHE A 398 2.95 -6.99 21.92
N LEU A 399 2.92 -6.11 22.93
CA LEU A 399 4.04 -5.22 23.25
C LEU A 399 5.34 -5.98 23.56
N GLU A 400 5.23 -7.11 24.27
CA GLU A 400 6.37 -7.95 24.63
C GLU A 400 6.78 -8.89 23.49
N GLY A 401 5.80 -9.55 22.86
CA GLY A 401 6.02 -10.65 21.93
C GLY A 401 6.24 -10.26 20.48
N TYR A 402 5.76 -9.10 20.03
CA TYR A 402 5.81 -8.74 18.61
C TYR A 402 7.20 -8.25 18.22
N PHE A 403 7.98 -9.01 17.46
CA PHE A 403 9.21 -8.53 16.80
C PHE A 403 9.28 -9.17 15.42
N ARG A 404 9.50 -8.38 14.37
CA ARG A 404 9.54 -8.89 13.00
C ARG A 404 10.73 -8.32 12.24
N LEU A 405 11.31 -9.14 11.36
CA LEU A 405 12.25 -8.72 10.33
C LEU A 405 11.54 -8.81 8.98
N ARG A 406 11.68 -7.79 8.15
CA ARG A 406 11.09 -7.73 6.81
C ARG A 406 11.88 -6.77 5.92
N PRO A 407 11.54 -6.58 4.63
CA PRO A 407 12.29 -5.67 3.76
C PRO A 407 12.54 -4.31 4.42
N GLY A 408 13.80 -3.88 4.43
CA GLY A 408 14.21 -2.60 5.01
C GLY A 408 14.53 -2.60 6.52
N SER A 409 14.29 -3.70 7.25
CA SER A 409 14.86 -3.89 8.60
C SER A 409 16.39 -3.79 8.57
N SER A 410 17.00 -3.29 9.65
CA SER A 410 18.45 -3.22 9.80
C SER A 410 18.98 -3.44 11.23
N GLY A 411 20.27 -3.71 11.37
CA GLY A 411 20.97 -3.92 12.64
C GLY A 411 21.34 -5.37 12.94
N GLN A 412 21.71 -5.65 14.19
CA GLN A 412 22.30 -6.93 14.60
C GLN A 412 21.38 -8.12 14.34
N SER A 413 20.09 -8.02 14.65
CA SER A 413 19.13 -9.12 14.40
C SER A 413 19.05 -9.52 12.92
N VAL A 414 19.28 -8.58 12.00
CA VAL A 414 19.34 -8.87 10.57
C VAL A 414 20.65 -9.58 10.21
N LEU A 415 21.78 -9.19 10.79
CA LEU A 415 23.06 -9.88 10.59
C LEU A 415 22.97 -11.34 11.05
N ASP A 416 22.44 -11.56 12.25
CA ASP A 416 22.27 -12.91 12.82
C ASP A 416 21.36 -13.76 11.93
N TYR A 417 20.24 -13.16 11.48
CA TYR A 417 19.31 -13.83 10.57
C TYR A 417 19.95 -14.16 9.20
N LYS A 418 20.75 -13.25 8.63
CA LYS A 418 21.49 -13.50 7.38
C LYS A 418 22.55 -14.59 7.56
N GLN A 419 23.23 -14.65 8.70
CA GLN A 419 24.16 -15.73 9.01
C GLN A 419 23.46 -17.09 9.01
N LYS A 420 22.27 -17.18 9.61
CA LYS A 420 21.42 -18.39 9.55
C LYS A 420 21.04 -18.74 8.12
N LEU A 421 20.57 -17.77 7.33
CA LEU A 421 20.22 -18.00 5.93
C LEU A 421 21.40 -18.49 5.11
N SER A 422 22.60 -17.91 5.29
CA SER A 422 23.82 -18.35 4.61
C SER A 422 24.25 -19.76 5.03
N ALA A 423 24.00 -20.16 6.29
CA ALA A 423 24.27 -21.52 6.74
C ALA A 423 23.29 -22.55 6.14
N LEU A 424 22.02 -22.18 5.97
CA LEU A 424 20.98 -23.03 5.37
C LEU A 424 21.07 -23.09 3.85
N PHE A 425 21.49 -21.99 3.21
CA PHE A 425 21.54 -21.83 1.76
C PHE A 425 22.91 -21.29 1.33
N PRO A 426 23.98 -22.10 1.39
CA PRO A 426 25.36 -21.66 1.10
C PRO A 426 25.54 -21.14 -0.34
N ASP A 427 24.67 -21.57 -1.26
CA ASP A 427 24.68 -21.12 -2.66
C ASP A 427 24.12 -19.70 -2.83
N ILE A 428 23.38 -19.17 -1.83
CA ILE A 428 22.84 -17.82 -1.85
C ILE A 428 23.86 -16.86 -1.23
N LYS A 429 24.48 -16.05 -2.08
CA LYS A 429 25.42 -15.00 -1.66
C LYS A 429 24.66 -13.82 -1.04
N LEU A 430 24.61 -13.80 0.29
CA LEU A 430 24.09 -12.67 1.06
C LEU A 430 25.25 -11.75 1.45
N ALA A 431 25.11 -10.45 1.17
CA ALA A 431 26.10 -9.47 1.58
C ALA A 431 26.16 -9.37 3.11
N ALA A 432 27.35 -9.23 3.68
CA ALA A 432 27.57 -9.01 5.13
C ALA A 432 27.25 -7.56 5.55
N VAL A 433 26.12 -7.05 5.09
CA VAL A 433 25.54 -5.77 5.48
C VAL A 433 24.35 -6.02 6.39
N ASP A 434 24.16 -5.15 7.37
CA ASP A 434 23.14 -5.23 8.41
C ASP A 434 21.74 -4.84 7.92
N ARG A 435 21.42 -5.08 6.64
CA ARG A 435 20.15 -4.69 6.01
C ARG A 435 19.44 -5.87 5.38
N PHE A 436 18.12 -5.91 5.59
CA PHE A 436 17.20 -6.87 5.00
C PHE A 436 16.83 -6.38 3.60
N ASP A 437 17.67 -6.75 2.64
CA ASP A 437 17.62 -6.36 1.23
C ASP A 437 16.83 -7.37 0.36
N SER A 438 16.78 -7.14 -0.95
CA SER A 438 16.08 -8.03 -1.88
C SER A 438 16.65 -9.47 -1.90
N PRO A 439 17.99 -9.70 -1.90
CA PRO A 439 18.55 -11.04 -1.73
C PRO A 439 18.10 -11.73 -0.43
N THR A 440 18.12 -11.00 0.70
CA THR A 440 17.66 -11.51 1.99
C THR A 440 16.17 -11.85 1.96
N SER A 441 15.37 -11.05 1.23
CA SER A 441 13.94 -11.30 1.02
C SER A 441 13.70 -12.60 0.26
N PHE A 442 14.41 -12.83 -0.84
CA PHE A 442 14.29 -14.08 -1.59
C PHE A 442 14.76 -15.30 -0.80
N ALA A 443 15.86 -15.20 -0.06
CA ALA A 443 16.32 -16.29 0.82
C ALA A 443 15.28 -16.61 1.93
N THR A 444 14.59 -15.58 2.44
CA THR A 444 13.49 -15.75 3.41
C THR A 444 12.29 -16.45 2.79
N LEU A 445 11.92 -16.09 1.57
CA LEU A 445 10.85 -16.75 0.84
C LEU A 445 11.16 -18.24 0.61
N ILE A 446 12.40 -18.56 0.25
CA ILE A 446 12.87 -19.96 0.11
C ILE A 446 12.74 -20.69 1.46
N LEU A 447 13.20 -20.07 2.56
CA LEU A 447 13.09 -20.64 3.90
C LEU A 447 11.64 -20.93 4.31
N HIS A 448 10.73 -19.99 4.04
CA HIS A 448 9.32 -20.17 4.38
C HIS A 448 8.70 -21.29 3.55
N LYS A 449 9.01 -21.35 2.25
CA LYS A 449 8.52 -22.43 1.40
C LYS A 449 9.02 -23.80 1.84
N ASP A 450 10.32 -23.90 2.17
CA ASP A 450 10.94 -25.11 2.70
C ASP A 450 10.28 -25.59 4.01
N ARG A 451 9.95 -24.66 4.92
CA ARG A 451 9.43 -25.00 6.25
C ARG A 451 7.91 -25.08 6.35
N GLN A 452 7.19 -24.37 5.49
CA GLN A 452 5.75 -24.14 5.60
C GLN A 452 4.97 -24.60 4.37
N GLY A 453 5.62 -25.29 3.43
CA GLY A 453 5.00 -25.81 2.22
C GLY A 453 4.74 -24.69 1.21
N GLU A 454 3.50 -24.56 0.75
CA GLU A 454 3.18 -23.58 -0.30
C GLU A 454 3.25 -22.12 0.16
N PHE A 455 3.20 -21.85 1.47
CA PHE A 455 3.27 -20.47 1.96
C PHE A 455 4.67 -19.87 1.86
N ALA A 456 4.74 -18.66 1.31
CA ALA A 456 5.91 -17.80 1.42
C ALA A 456 5.54 -16.35 1.74
N SER A 457 6.25 -15.75 2.71
CA SER A 457 6.19 -14.33 3.03
C SER A 457 7.59 -13.77 3.26
N VAL A 458 7.77 -12.46 3.08
CA VAL A 458 9.03 -11.77 3.42
C VAL A 458 9.09 -11.29 4.87
N VAL A 459 8.03 -11.51 5.65
CA VAL A 459 7.97 -11.15 7.07
C VAL A 459 8.33 -12.37 7.92
N THR A 460 9.37 -12.25 8.74
CA THR A 460 9.89 -13.35 9.55
C THR A 460 10.16 -12.89 10.98
N GLU A 461 10.31 -13.84 11.90
CA GLU A 461 10.72 -13.58 13.28
C GLU A 461 12.25 -13.50 13.35
N PRO A 462 12.82 -12.72 14.29
CA PRO A 462 14.25 -12.76 14.55
C PRO A 462 14.63 -14.15 15.08
N LEU A 463 15.93 -14.45 15.11
CA LEU A 463 16.42 -15.62 15.83
C LEU A 463 16.12 -15.44 17.33
N ALA A 464 15.52 -16.48 17.93
CA ALA A 464 15.30 -16.59 19.36
C ALA A 464 16.59 -16.95 20.10
#